data_AF-D7GQX3-F1
#
_entry.id   AF-D7GQX3-F1
#
_cell.length_a   1.000
_cell.length_b   1.000
_cell.length_c   1.000
_cell.angle_alpha   90.00
_cell.angle_beta   90.00
_cell.angle_gamma   90.00
#
_symmetry.space_group_name_H-M   'P 1'
#
loop_
_entity.id
_entity.type
_entity.pdbx_description
1 polymer ?
#
loop_
_entity_poly.entity_id
_entity_poly.type
_entity_poly.pdbx_seq_one_letter_code
_entity_poly.pdbx_strand_id
1 'polypeptide(L)'
;MKPSEFQTTIENQFDYICKVAMEDERKDYLKALSRQCKRETLFCDMDDYTVNLFSSEDTYPSHFHTFEMDGFTVRIENSLLAEALENLDGKKRDVILRYYFLGFDDTEISKILEVNRSTIQRRRHAGLEFIKKFMEEEA
;
A
#
# COMPACT_ATOMS: atom_id res chain seq x y z
N MET A 1 -66.90 25.34 -15.29
CA MET A 1 -67.01 26.79 -15.02
C MET A 1 -65.70 27.43 -15.40
N LYS A 2 -65.72 28.55 -16.13
CA LYS A 2 -64.48 29.32 -16.35
C LYS A 2 -64.09 29.95 -15.01
N PRO A 3 -62.82 29.83 -14.56
CA PRO A 3 -62.38 30.50 -13.36
C PRO A 3 -62.60 32.01 -13.50
N SER A 4 -62.99 32.66 -12.41
CA SER A 4 -63.10 34.12 -12.34
C SER A 4 -61.75 34.74 -12.68
N GLU A 5 -61.73 35.91 -13.32
CA GLU A 5 -60.48 36.65 -13.62
C GLU A 5 -59.60 36.80 -12.38
N PHE A 6 -60.21 36.92 -11.20
CA PHE A 6 -59.51 36.98 -9.92
C PHE A 6 -58.81 35.67 -9.54
N GLN A 7 -59.47 34.52 -9.73
CA GLN A 7 -58.89 33.20 -9.44
C GLN A 7 -57.71 32.90 -10.38
N THR A 8 -57.89 33.17 -11.68
CA THR A 8 -56.83 33.03 -12.67
C THR A 8 -55.62 33.91 -12.34
N THR A 9 -55.86 35.11 -11.81
CA THR A 9 -54.76 36.02 -11.38
C THR A 9 -53.97 35.42 -10.21
N ILE A 10 -54.66 34.85 -9.21
CA ILE A 10 -53.99 34.20 -8.07
C ILE A 10 -53.19 32.98 -8.52
N GLU A 11 -53.77 32.12 -9.37
CA GLU A 11 -53.10 30.95 -9.92
C GLU A 11 -51.82 31.33 -10.68
N ASN A 12 -51.89 32.37 -11.53
CA ASN A 12 -50.74 32.86 -12.28
C ASN A 12 -49.64 33.46 -11.38
N GLN A 13 -50.02 34.16 -10.30
CA GLN A 13 -49.06 34.69 -9.32
C GLN A 13 -48.33 33.55 -8.59
N PHE A 14 -49.06 32.52 -8.19
CA PHE A 14 -48.48 31.35 -7.55
C PHE A 14 -47.56 30.58 -8.50
N ASP A 15 -48.00 30.32 -9.74
CA ASP A 15 -47.19 29.68 -10.78
C ASP A 15 -45.89 30.45 -11.07
N TYR A 16 -45.97 31.78 -11.14
CA TYR A 16 -44.78 32.63 -11.28
C TYR A 16 -43.79 32.44 -10.12
N ILE A 17 -44.25 32.43 -8.87
CA ILE A 17 -43.39 32.21 -7.70
C ILE A 17 -42.74 30.83 -7.76
N CYS A 18 -43.48 29.79 -8.11
CA CYS A 18 -42.94 28.43 -8.27
C CYS A 18 -41.84 28.38 -9.33
N LYS A 19 -42.06 29.01 -10.49
CA LYS A 19 -41.05 29.09 -11.57
C LYS A 19 -39.79 29.84 -11.14
N VAL A 20 -39.94 30.96 -10.42
CA VAL A 20 -38.80 31.73 -9.89
C VAL A 20 -38.02 30.90 -8.87
N ALA A 21 -38.71 30.24 -7.93
CA ALA A 21 -38.07 29.40 -6.93
C ALA A 21 -37.26 28.25 -7.58
N MET A 22 -37.82 27.59 -8.60
CA MET A 22 -37.11 26.56 -9.35
C MET A 22 -35.86 27.10 -10.06
N GLU A 23 -35.95 28.29 -10.66
CA GLU A 23 -34.80 28.89 -11.34
C GLU A 23 -33.70 29.37 -10.38
N ASP A 24 -34.08 29.90 -9.22
CA ASP A 24 -33.13 30.31 -8.21
C ASP A 24 -32.43 29.10 -7.58
N GLU A 25 -33.15 28.01 -7.31
CA GLU A 25 -32.54 26.75 -6.87
C GLU A 25 -31.55 26.20 -7.90
N ARG A 26 -31.90 26.23 -9.20
CA ARG A 26 -31.00 25.82 -10.27
C ARG A 26 -29.73 26.67 -10.30
N LYS A 27 -29.85 27.99 -10.13
CA LYS A 27 -28.68 28.90 -10.07
C LYS A 27 -27.81 28.57 -8.87
N ASP A 28 -28.41 28.33 -7.71
CA ASP A 28 -27.67 28.05 -6.49
C ASP A 28 -26.97 26.69 -6.54
N TYR A 29 -27.60 25.67 -7.12
CA TYR A 29 -26.96 24.39 -7.45
C TYR A 29 -25.72 24.59 -8.35
N LEU A 30 -25.84 25.34 -9.44
CA LEU A 30 -24.72 25.60 -10.35
C LEU A 30 -23.59 26.39 -9.66
N LYS A 31 -23.92 27.33 -8.77
CA LYS A 31 -22.92 28.03 -7.96
C LYS A 31 -22.21 27.07 -7.00
N ALA A 32 -22.94 26.15 -6.37
CA ALA A 32 -22.36 25.15 -5.48
C ALA A 32 -21.38 24.24 -6.24
N LEU A 33 -21.80 23.73 -7.39
CA LEU A 33 -20.96 22.90 -8.27
C LEU A 33 -19.68 23.65 -8.68
N SER A 34 -19.79 24.92 -9.09
CA SER A 34 -18.63 25.74 -9.47
C SER A 34 -17.68 25.98 -8.29
N ARG A 35 -18.18 26.12 -7.06
CA ARG A 35 -17.35 26.24 -5.86
C ARG A 35 -16.62 24.94 -5.55
N GLN A 36 -17.28 23.79 -5.74
CA GLN A 36 -16.69 22.47 -5.53
C GLN A 36 -15.56 22.20 -6.53
N CYS A 37 -15.80 22.40 -7.83
CA CYS A 37 -14.78 22.19 -8.88
C CYS A 37 -13.56 23.12 -8.76
N LYS A 38 -13.65 24.24 -8.02
CA LYS A 38 -12.49 25.11 -7.74
C LYS A 38 -11.60 24.58 -6.62
N ARG A 39 -12.11 23.68 -5.79
CA ARG A 39 -11.42 23.14 -4.61
C ARG A 39 -11.06 21.67 -4.77
N GLU A 40 -11.84 20.94 -5.54
CA GLU A 40 -11.77 19.49 -5.69
C GLU A 40 -11.60 19.12 -7.16
N THR A 41 -10.83 18.06 -7.39
CA THR A 41 -10.65 17.42 -8.69
C THR A 41 -11.04 15.95 -8.53
N LEU A 42 -11.76 15.40 -9.51
CA LEU A 42 -12.15 14.00 -9.46
C LEU A 42 -10.92 13.11 -9.65
N PHE A 43 -10.89 11.95 -8.99
CA PHE A 43 -9.79 11.00 -9.15
C PHE A 43 -9.62 10.52 -10.60
N CYS A 44 -10.70 10.44 -11.38
CA CYS A 44 -10.64 10.07 -12.80
C CYS A 44 -10.01 11.14 -13.70
N ASP A 45 -9.99 12.39 -13.24
CA ASP A 45 -9.40 13.52 -13.97
C ASP A 45 -7.95 13.79 -13.54
N MET A 46 -7.47 13.09 -12.52
CA MET A 46 -6.12 13.17 -11.99
C MET A 46 -5.21 12.19 -12.74
N ASP A 47 -3.92 12.52 -12.85
CA ASP A 47 -2.94 11.61 -13.45
C ASP A 47 -2.60 10.45 -12.51
N ASP A 48 -2.32 9.28 -13.09
CA ASP A 48 -2.00 8.05 -12.34
C ASP A 48 -0.83 8.24 -11.37
N TYR A 49 0.15 9.08 -11.71
CA TYR A 49 1.28 9.35 -10.84
C TYR A 49 0.85 10.06 -9.55
N THR A 50 0.04 11.12 -9.65
CA THR A 50 -0.49 11.83 -8.50
C THR A 50 -1.43 10.97 -7.67
N VAL A 51 -2.25 10.13 -8.30
CA VAL A 51 -3.11 9.17 -7.57
C VAL A 51 -2.29 8.15 -6.79
N ASN A 52 -1.24 7.60 -7.41
CA ASN A 52 -0.33 6.66 -6.75
C ASN A 52 0.48 7.30 -5.61
N LEU A 53 0.72 8.61 -5.64
CA LEU A 53 1.39 9.29 -4.50
C LEU A 53 0.55 9.22 -3.21
N PHE A 54 -0.78 9.17 -3.34
CA PHE A 54 -1.70 9.06 -2.21
C PHE A 54 -2.09 7.62 -1.90
N SER A 55 -1.63 6.65 -2.69
CA SER A 55 -1.92 5.26 -2.40
C SER A 55 -1.22 4.85 -1.10
N SER A 56 -1.89 3.99 -0.35
CA SER A 56 -1.31 3.32 0.80
C SER A 56 -1.59 1.84 0.62
N GLU A 57 -0.57 1.03 0.81
CA GLU A 57 -0.70 -0.42 0.81
C GLU A 57 -0.77 -0.90 2.26
N ASP A 58 -1.82 -1.65 2.58
CA ASP A 58 -1.94 -2.24 3.89
C ASP A 58 -0.88 -3.34 4.07
N THR A 59 -0.14 -3.27 5.16
CA THR A 59 0.87 -4.28 5.51
C THR A 59 0.31 -5.24 6.57
N TYR A 60 -0.20 -6.38 6.15
CA TYR A 60 -0.65 -7.46 7.03
C TYR A 60 0.47 -8.43 7.46
N PRO A 61 0.38 -9.03 8.66
CA PRO A 61 1.34 -10.04 9.11
C PRO A 61 1.48 -11.25 8.18
N SER A 62 0.41 -11.62 7.49
CA SER A 62 0.37 -12.73 6.53
C SER A 62 1.23 -12.52 5.28
N HIS A 63 1.67 -11.29 4.99
CA HIS A 63 2.58 -11.04 3.88
C HIS A 63 4.02 -11.42 4.18
N PHE A 64 4.33 -11.79 5.43
CA PHE A 64 5.70 -12.06 5.86
C PHE A 64 5.89 -13.52 6.24
N HIS A 65 6.96 -14.09 5.73
CA HIS A 65 7.54 -15.32 6.25
C HIS A 65 8.42 -14.98 7.45
N THR A 66 8.27 -15.72 8.55
CA THR A 66 8.91 -15.39 9.82
C THR A 66 9.91 -16.47 10.20
N PHE A 67 11.15 -16.06 10.46
CA PHE A 67 12.23 -16.92 10.96
C PHE A 67 12.55 -16.53 12.39
N GLU A 68 12.48 -17.50 13.30
CA GLU A 68 12.86 -17.32 14.71
C GLU A 68 14.19 -18.02 14.98
N MET A 69 15.12 -17.30 15.60
CA MET A 69 16.44 -17.83 15.96
C MET A 69 17.02 -17.07 17.16
N ASP A 70 17.38 -17.79 18.22
CA ASP A 70 17.98 -17.27 19.46
C ASP A 70 17.28 -16.03 20.04
N GLY A 71 15.94 -16.01 19.99
CA GLY A 71 15.11 -14.90 20.48
C GLY A 71 14.98 -13.72 19.52
N PHE A 72 15.58 -13.79 18.33
CA PHE A 72 15.38 -12.84 17.23
C PHE A 72 14.29 -13.32 16.29
N THR A 73 13.50 -12.38 15.79
CA THR A 73 12.46 -12.61 14.79
C THR A 73 12.80 -11.83 13.53
N VAL A 74 13.05 -12.52 12.43
CA VAL A 74 13.29 -11.91 11.11
C VAL A 74 12.07 -12.14 10.23
N ARG A 75 11.53 -11.06 9.66
CA ARG A 75 10.35 -11.08 8.79
C ARG A 75 10.76 -10.76 7.36
N ILE A 76 10.37 -11.62 6.43
CA ILE A 76 10.74 -11.54 5.01
C ILE A 76 9.46 -11.48 4.19
N GLU A 77 9.27 -10.38 3.49
CA GLU A 77 8.09 -10.14 2.65
C GLU A 77 8.19 -10.88 1.30
N ASN A 78 9.37 -10.90 0.69
CA ASN A 78 9.58 -11.55 -0.58
C ASN A 78 9.45 -13.08 -0.44
N SER A 79 8.41 -13.65 -1.05
CA SER A 79 8.10 -15.08 -0.96
C SER A 79 9.20 -15.97 -1.53
N LEU A 80 9.74 -15.61 -2.70
CA LEU A 80 10.81 -16.36 -3.36
C LEU A 80 12.09 -16.40 -2.51
N LEU A 81 12.45 -15.28 -1.89
CA LEU A 81 13.59 -15.22 -0.97
C LEU A 81 13.34 -16.03 0.30
N ALA A 82 12.12 -15.99 0.83
CA ALA A 82 11.75 -16.78 2.00
C ALA A 82 11.86 -18.28 1.72
N GLU A 83 11.36 -18.73 0.57
CA GLU A 83 11.44 -20.12 0.14
C GLU A 83 12.90 -20.58 -0.09
N ALA A 84 13.73 -19.73 -0.70
CA ALA A 84 15.16 -19.98 -0.84
C ALA A 84 15.86 -20.17 0.53
N LEU A 85 15.46 -19.36 1.52
CA LEU A 85 16.00 -19.45 2.88
C LEU A 85 15.47 -20.67 3.63
N GLU A 86 14.22 -21.08 3.42
CA GLU A 86 13.65 -22.31 3.99
C GLU A 86 14.35 -23.56 3.47
N ASN A 87 14.74 -23.58 2.20
CA ASN A 87 15.48 -24.68 1.57
C ASN A 87 16.99 -24.68 1.89
N LEU A 88 17.50 -23.61 2.49
CA LEU A 88 18.92 -23.50 2.85
C LEU A 88 19.23 -24.27 4.15
N ASP A 89 20.38 -24.96 4.19
CA ASP A 89 20.89 -25.63 5.40
C ASP A 89 20.87 -24.69 6.62
N GLY A 90 20.33 -25.15 7.74
CA GLY A 90 20.06 -24.31 8.93
C GLY A 90 21.30 -23.54 9.41
N LYS A 91 22.48 -24.17 9.39
CA LYS A 91 23.74 -23.50 9.81
C LYS A 91 24.16 -22.39 8.86
N LYS A 92 23.83 -22.49 7.57
CA LYS A 92 24.08 -21.43 6.59
C LYS A 92 23.01 -20.35 6.71
N ARG A 93 21.75 -20.75 6.89
CA ARG A 93 20.60 -19.85 7.11
C ARG A 93 20.84 -18.93 8.30
N ASP A 94 21.25 -19.47 9.45
CA ASP A 94 21.54 -18.66 10.65
C ASP A 94 22.62 -17.61 10.38
N VAL A 95 23.67 -17.97 9.63
CA VAL A 95 24.73 -17.03 9.26
C VAL A 95 24.21 -15.94 8.32
N ILE A 96 23.37 -16.30 7.34
CA ILE A 96 22.77 -15.33 6.41
C ILE A 96 21.83 -14.38 7.15
N LEU A 97 20.94 -14.91 7.99
CA LEU A 97 20.00 -14.12 8.78
C LEU A 97 20.73 -13.15 9.72
N ARG A 98 21.76 -13.63 10.42
CA ARG A 98 22.57 -12.77 11.32
C ARG A 98 23.32 -11.67 10.57
N TYR A 99 23.93 -12.00 9.45
CA TYR A 99 24.77 -11.05 8.72
C TYR A 99 23.95 -9.99 7.98
N TYR A 100 22.93 -10.41 7.23
CA TYR A 100 22.20 -9.52 6.32
C TYR A 100 20.97 -8.87 6.96
N PHE A 101 20.31 -9.54 7.91
CA PHE A 101 19.06 -9.04 8.49
C PHE A 101 19.26 -8.46 9.90
N LEU A 102 20.19 -9.01 10.69
CA LEU A 102 20.48 -8.51 12.04
C LEU A 102 21.73 -7.61 12.10
N GLY A 103 22.51 -7.51 11.02
CA GLY A 103 23.65 -6.59 10.90
C GLY A 103 24.92 -7.03 11.65
N PHE A 104 25.03 -8.29 12.07
CA PHE A 104 26.24 -8.80 12.71
C PHE A 104 27.38 -8.99 11.71
N ASP A 105 28.62 -8.80 12.14
CA ASP A 105 29.78 -9.15 11.33
C ASP A 105 30.23 -10.62 11.49
N ASP A 106 31.12 -11.09 10.61
CA ASP A 106 31.62 -12.48 10.65
C ASP A 106 32.35 -12.81 11.98
N THR A 107 32.88 -11.82 12.71
CA THR A 107 33.56 -12.02 13.99
C THR A 107 32.60 -12.11 15.16
N GLU A 108 31.53 -11.32 15.16
CA GLU A 108 30.46 -11.39 16.14
C GLU A 108 29.71 -12.72 16.01
N ILE A 109 29.35 -13.10 14.77
CA ILE A 109 28.73 -14.40 14.49
C ILE A 109 29.64 -15.56 14.91
N SER A 110 30.95 -15.44 14.66
CA SER A 110 31.95 -16.43 15.08
C SER A 110 31.98 -16.63 16.59
N LYS A 111 31.87 -15.54 17.37
CA LYS A 111 31.79 -15.61 18.84
C LYS A 111 30.47 -16.22 19.31
N ILE A 112 29.35 -15.82 18.71
CA ILE A 112 28.02 -16.30 19.09
C ILE A 112 27.85 -17.81 18.81
N LEU A 113 28.31 -18.26 17.64
CA LEU A 113 28.17 -19.65 17.22
C LEU A 113 29.37 -20.53 17.64
N GLU A 114 30.34 -19.97 18.37
CA GLU A 114 31.56 -20.63 18.83
C GLU A 114 32.32 -21.40 17.72
N VAL A 115 32.41 -20.80 16.54
CA VAL A 115 33.09 -21.37 15.36
C VAL A 115 34.05 -20.38 14.74
N ASN A 116 35.09 -20.86 14.07
CA ASN A 116 36.09 -20.00 13.44
C ASN A 116 35.46 -19.03 12.42
N ARG A 117 35.95 -17.79 12.37
CA ARG A 117 35.53 -16.77 11.39
C ARG A 117 35.58 -17.27 9.95
N SER A 118 36.60 -18.06 9.57
CA SER A 118 36.71 -18.64 8.23
C SER A 118 35.58 -19.63 7.91
N THR A 119 35.07 -20.34 8.91
CA THR A 119 33.89 -21.21 8.77
C THR A 119 32.63 -20.39 8.54
N ILE A 120 32.46 -19.26 9.24
CA ILE A 120 31.35 -18.34 9.02
C ILE A 120 31.39 -17.77 7.61
N GLN A 121 32.54 -17.27 7.18
CA GLN A 121 32.72 -16.73 5.83
C GLN A 121 32.39 -17.77 4.75
N ARG A 122 32.85 -19.03 4.92
CA ARG A 122 32.53 -20.12 3.99
C ARG A 122 31.04 -20.45 3.97
N ARG A 123 30.39 -20.50 5.14
CA ARG A 123 28.93 -20.74 5.24
C ARG A 123 28.14 -19.62 4.58
N ARG A 124 28.53 -18.36 4.81
CA ARG A 124 27.91 -17.17 4.20
C ARG A 124 28.04 -17.21 2.68
N HIS A 125 29.24 -17.43 2.16
CA HIS A 125 29.47 -17.48 0.72
C HIS A 125 28.70 -18.64 0.06
N ALA A 126 28.76 -19.86 0.65
CA ALA A 126 28.01 -21.00 0.14
C ALA A 126 26.48 -20.83 0.27
N GLY A 127 26.01 -20.08 1.26
CA GLY A 127 24.60 -19.73 1.42
C GLY A 127 24.12 -18.79 0.32
N LEU A 128 24.89 -17.73 0.04
CA LEU A 128 24.57 -16.80 -1.05
C LEU A 128 24.57 -17.46 -2.43
N GLU A 129 25.55 -18.33 -2.70
CA GLU A 129 25.60 -19.09 -3.96
C GLU A 129 24.36 -20.00 -4.12
N PHE A 130 23.87 -20.59 -3.03
CA PHE A 130 22.64 -21.38 -3.06
C PHE A 130 21.42 -20.50 -3.33
N ILE A 131 21.25 -19.41 -2.57
CA ILE A 131 20.11 -18.49 -2.73
C ILE A 131 20.07 -17.94 -4.16
N LYS A 132 21.23 -17.53 -4.69
CA LYS A 132 21.33 -17.04 -6.06
C LYS A 132 20.84 -18.07 -7.08
N LYS A 133 21.33 -19.31 -7.00
CA LYS A 133 20.93 -20.38 -7.92
C LYS A 133 19.44 -20.71 -7.80
N PHE A 134 18.95 -20.83 -6.57
CA PHE A 134 17.55 -21.09 -6.29
C PHE A 134 16.65 -20.03 -6.94
N MET A 135 16.99 -18.76 -6.74
CA MET A 135 16.24 -17.64 -7.31
C MET A 135 16.38 -17.54 -8.83
N GLU A 136 17.51 -17.95 -9.43
CA GLU A 136 17.68 -17.99 -10.90
C GLU A 136 16.91 -19.15 -11.55
N GLU A 137 16.69 -20.26 -10.83
CA GLU A 137 15.95 -21.42 -11.33
C GLU A 137 14.43 -21.28 -11.19
N GLU A 138 13.96 -20.54 -10.18
CA GLU A 138 12.54 -20.31 -9.90
C GLU A 138 12.00 -18.93 -10.37
N ALA A 139 12.86 -18.05 -10.90
CA ALA A 139 12.46 -16.77 -11.52
C ALA A 139 11.83 -16.96 -12.90
#